data_AF-A0A835RPX4-F1
#
_entry.id   AF-A0A835RPX4-F1
#
_cell.length_a   1.000
_cell.length_b   1.000
_cell.length_c   1.000
_cell.angle_alpha   90.00
_cell.angle_beta   90.00
_cell.angle_gamma   90.00
#
_symmetry.space_group_name_H-M   'P 1'
#
loop_
_entity.id
_entity.type
_entity.pdbx_description
1 polymer ?
#
loop_
_entity_poly.entity_id
_entity_poly.type
_entity_poly.pdbx_seq_one_letter_code
_entity_poly.pdbx_strand_id
1 'polypeptide(L)'
;MVLMVLFSRVGMIRMFPVRRKDFWLLSTVEKLLKVFIPSLSHGADGLIFQGWDDPYVPRTHEGLLKWKYPEMNSVDFLFEIGGEGNQLLYLYERGKKKLMDGSRVSFRDDDDVVELSGKIIECSWDQESRYWVCMRVRTDKSTPNDINTYRKVMRSINDNITEEVLLDEIAEIVRLPMYADRIEKAYQLQQRRGR
;
A
#
# COMPACT_ATOMS: atom_id res chain seq x y z
N MET A 1 -16.46 -9.93 3.21
CA MET A 1 -15.50 -9.41 2.23
C MET A 1 -14.83 -10.56 1.49
N VAL A 2 -14.25 -10.24 0.34
CA VAL A 2 -13.44 -11.10 -0.52
C VAL A 2 -12.09 -10.41 -0.70
N LEU A 3 -11.00 -11.17 -0.66
CA LEU A 3 -9.64 -10.65 -0.69
C LEU A 3 -9.04 -10.69 -2.09
N MET A 4 -8.30 -9.65 -2.43
CA MET A 4 -7.57 -9.50 -3.69
C MET A 4 -6.20 -8.85 -3.44
N VAL A 5 -5.12 -9.64 -3.51
CA VAL A 5 -3.71 -9.18 -3.37
C VAL A 5 -3.37 -8.12 -4.45
N LEU A 6 -2.42 -7.21 -4.23
CA LEU A 6 -1.93 -6.27 -5.26
C LEU A 6 -0.87 -6.90 -6.18
N PHE A 7 -0.83 -6.51 -7.47
CA PHE A 7 0.00 -7.15 -8.52
C PHE A 7 0.65 -6.10 -9.45
N SER A 8 1.81 -6.44 -10.03
CA SER A 8 2.46 -5.72 -11.13
C SER A 8 3.19 -6.68 -12.10
N ARG A 9 3.65 -6.19 -13.26
CA ARG A 9 4.06 -6.99 -14.47
C ARG A 9 5.53 -7.45 -14.44
N VAL A 10 6.06 -8.32 -15.33
CA VAL A 10 5.90 -8.62 -16.79
C VAL A 10 5.88 -10.16 -17.02
N GLY A 11 5.53 -10.83 -18.14
CA GLY A 11 5.08 -10.57 -19.54
C GLY A 11 4.67 -11.93 -20.16
N MET A 12 4.68 -12.28 -21.46
CA MET A 12 4.58 -11.67 -22.82
C MET A 12 4.33 -12.89 -23.77
N ILE A 13 3.45 -12.95 -24.77
CA ILE A 13 3.33 -12.29 -26.09
C ILE A 13 1.89 -11.76 -26.29
N ARG A 14 1.68 -10.86 -27.27
CA ARG A 14 0.73 -9.71 -27.22
C ARG A 14 1.26 -8.67 -26.22
N MET A 15 0.73 -7.45 -26.29
CA MET A 15 1.22 -6.27 -25.54
C MET A 15 1.43 -6.54 -24.02
N PHE A 16 0.65 -7.47 -23.48
CA PHE A 16 0.82 -8.06 -22.15
C PHE A 16 0.00 -9.35 -22.04
N PRO A 17 0.34 -10.28 -21.14
CA PRO A 17 -0.56 -11.33 -20.72
C PRO A 17 -1.76 -10.73 -19.98
N VAL A 18 -2.94 -11.32 -20.19
CA VAL A 18 -4.13 -11.08 -19.37
C VAL A 18 -4.39 -12.35 -18.56
N ARG A 19 -4.50 -12.20 -17.24
CA ARG A 19 -4.91 -13.27 -16.33
C ARG A 19 -6.11 -12.78 -15.53
N ARG A 20 -7.07 -13.66 -15.25
CA ARG A 20 -8.07 -13.36 -14.22
C ARG A 20 -7.34 -13.24 -12.89
N LYS A 21 -7.74 -12.26 -12.09
CA LYS A 21 -7.26 -12.10 -10.73
C LYS A 21 -8.13 -12.93 -9.80
N ASP A 22 -7.52 -13.79 -8.99
CA ASP A 22 -8.26 -14.68 -8.12
C ASP A 22 -8.63 -14.02 -6.79
N PHE A 23 -9.79 -14.45 -6.28
CA PHE A 23 -10.53 -13.86 -5.19
C PHE A 23 -10.67 -14.87 -4.06
N TRP A 24 -10.33 -14.46 -2.84
CA TRP A 24 -10.12 -15.39 -1.73
C TRP A 24 -11.00 -15.05 -0.51
N LEU A 25 -11.22 -16.02 0.38
CA LEU A 25 -11.99 -15.81 1.62
C LEU A 25 -11.11 -15.16 2.70
N LEU A 26 -11.72 -14.38 3.61
CA LEU A 26 -11.03 -13.80 4.76
C LEU A 26 -10.24 -14.83 5.59
N SER A 27 -10.80 -16.03 5.77
CA SER A 27 -10.15 -17.16 6.46
C SER A 27 -8.89 -17.71 5.78
N THR A 28 -8.49 -17.18 4.62
CA THR A 28 -7.25 -17.56 3.91
C THR A 28 -6.17 -16.48 3.94
N VAL A 29 -6.41 -15.33 4.59
CA VAL A 29 -5.50 -14.17 4.60
C VAL A 29 -4.11 -14.52 5.12
N GLU A 30 -4.00 -15.29 6.21
CA GLU A 30 -2.70 -15.74 6.74
C GLU A 30 -1.88 -16.51 5.69
N LYS A 31 -2.50 -17.48 5.00
CA LYS A 31 -1.85 -18.24 3.94
C LYS A 31 -1.47 -17.36 2.74
N LEU A 32 -2.23 -16.29 2.50
CA LEU A 32 -1.96 -15.35 1.41
C LEU A 32 -0.76 -14.45 1.73
N LEU A 33 -0.64 -13.97 2.97
CA LEU A 33 0.51 -13.20 3.46
C LEU A 33 1.76 -14.07 3.58
N LYS A 34 1.69 -15.21 4.28
CA LYS A 34 2.87 -16.01 4.66
C LYS A 34 3.35 -16.99 3.59
N VAL A 35 2.54 -17.29 2.56
CA VAL A 35 2.89 -18.28 1.51
C VAL A 35 2.67 -17.75 0.09
N PHE A 36 1.50 -17.21 -0.22
CA PHE A 36 1.19 -16.82 -1.60
C PHE A 36 1.97 -15.60 -2.05
N ILE A 37 1.98 -14.50 -1.28
CA ILE A 37 2.69 -13.25 -1.61
C ILE A 37 4.21 -13.50 -1.80
N PRO A 38 4.92 -14.20 -0.89
CA PRO A 38 6.32 -14.56 -1.09
C PRO A 38 6.58 -15.45 -2.32
N SER A 39 5.57 -16.19 -2.81
CA SER A 39 5.67 -17.01 -4.02
C SER A 39 5.39 -16.26 -5.33
N LEU A 40 5.00 -14.98 -5.27
CA LEU A 40 4.73 -14.17 -6.46
C LEU A 40 6.01 -13.82 -7.21
N SER A 41 5.94 -13.85 -8.53
CA SER A 41 7.04 -13.45 -9.43
C SER A 41 7.28 -11.92 -9.51
N HIS A 42 6.79 -11.17 -8.52
CA HIS A 42 6.75 -9.72 -8.46
C HIS A 42 6.38 -9.27 -7.04
N GLY A 43 6.82 -8.07 -6.64
CA GLY A 43 6.42 -7.50 -5.35
C GLY A 43 4.93 -7.18 -5.26
N ALA A 44 4.34 -7.47 -4.10
CA ALA A 44 3.02 -7.00 -3.69
C ALA A 44 3.18 -6.12 -2.44
N ASP A 45 2.43 -5.01 -2.38
CA ASP A 45 2.54 -4.00 -1.33
C ASP A 45 1.44 -4.12 -0.25
N GLY A 46 0.64 -5.19 -0.30
CA GLY A 46 -0.41 -5.50 0.66
C GLY A 46 -1.66 -6.12 0.02
N LEU A 47 -2.82 -5.79 0.60
CA LEU A 47 -4.09 -6.48 0.42
C LEU A 47 -5.25 -5.53 0.09
N ILE A 48 -6.16 -5.93 -0.78
CA ILE A 48 -7.45 -5.25 -1.01
C ILE A 48 -8.59 -6.12 -0.49
N PHE A 49 -9.47 -5.53 0.31
CA PHE A 49 -10.71 -6.13 0.78
C PHE A 49 -11.90 -5.46 0.10
N GLN A 50 -12.78 -6.26 -0.50
CA GLN A 50 -14.01 -5.81 -1.15
C GLN A 50 -15.19 -6.50 -0.46
N GLY A 51 -16.34 -5.85 -0.24
CA GLY A 51 -17.54 -6.57 0.22
C GLY A 51 -18.05 -7.57 -0.82
N TRP A 52 -18.80 -8.57 -0.38
CA TRP A 52 -19.24 -9.66 -1.27
C TRP A 52 -20.39 -9.23 -2.18
N ASP A 53 -21.36 -8.48 -1.62
CA ASP A 53 -22.53 -7.99 -2.34
C ASP A 53 -22.39 -6.51 -2.76
N ASP A 54 -21.20 -5.92 -2.59
CA ASP A 54 -20.95 -4.51 -2.89
C ASP A 54 -21.16 -4.21 -4.39
N PRO A 55 -22.04 -3.28 -4.75
CA PRO A 55 -22.18 -2.85 -6.14
C PRO A 55 -20.92 -2.10 -6.60
N TYR A 56 -20.68 -2.09 -7.91
CA TYR A 56 -19.58 -1.28 -8.46
C TYR A 56 -19.88 0.21 -8.27
N VAL A 57 -19.05 0.90 -7.47
CA VAL A 57 -19.14 2.35 -7.23
C VAL A 57 -17.99 3.06 -7.97
N PRO A 58 -18.28 4.04 -8.85
CA PRO A 58 -17.26 4.80 -9.56
C PRO A 58 -16.59 5.86 -8.65
N ARG A 59 -15.28 6.08 -8.87
CA ARG A 59 -14.38 6.94 -8.07
C ARG A 59 -14.06 6.28 -6.71
N THR A 60 -14.06 7.03 -5.61
CA THR A 60 -13.78 6.53 -4.26
C THR A 60 -14.95 5.69 -3.76
N HIS A 61 -14.67 4.48 -3.27
CA HIS A 61 -15.62 3.63 -2.57
C HIS A 61 -15.14 3.36 -1.15
N GLU A 62 -15.94 3.66 -0.14
CA GLU A 62 -15.53 3.57 1.27
C GLU A 62 -15.50 2.12 1.79
N GLY A 63 -16.30 1.21 1.19
CA GLY A 63 -16.23 -0.24 1.46
C GLY A 63 -15.07 -0.97 0.76
N LEU A 64 -14.33 -0.30 -0.14
CA LEU A 64 -13.17 -0.89 -0.81
C LEU A 64 -11.89 -0.56 0.01
N LEU A 65 -11.63 -1.38 1.01
CA LEU A 65 -10.47 -1.18 1.90
C LEU A 65 -9.19 -1.69 1.24
N LYS A 66 -8.09 -1.01 1.53
CA LYS A 66 -6.73 -1.47 1.22
C LYS A 66 -5.91 -1.45 2.50
N TRP A 67 -5.18 -2.53 2.75
CA TRP A 67 -4.14 -2.62 3.76
C TRP A 67 -2.79 -2.68 3.07
N LYS A 68 -1.78 -2.09 3.69
CA LYS A 68 -0.38 -2.09 3.26
C LYS A 68 0.48 -2.43 4.47
N TYR A 69 1.56 -3.16 4.24
CA TYR A 69 2.62 -3.31 5.23
C TYR A 69 3.09 -1.90 5.71
N PRO A 70 3.34 -1.68 7.01
CA PRO A 70 3.67 -0.36 7.56
C PRO A 70 4.79 0.37 6.80
N GLU A 71 5.88 -0.34 6.48
CA GLU A 71 7.05 0.15 5.74
C GLU A 71 6.79 0.44 4.26
N MET A 72 5.68 -0.05 3.71
CA MET A 72 5.20 0.22 2.34
C MET A 72 4.24 1.42 2.27
N ASN A 73 4.07 2.18 3.38
CA ASN A 73 3.35 3.45 3.41
C ASN A 73 4.31 4.61 3.14
N SER A 74 4.41 4.97 1.86
CA SER A 74 5.33 5.98 1.36
C SER A 74 4.67 7.32 1.01
N VAL A 75 5.48 8.38 0.98
CA VAL A 75 5.13 9.71 0.46
C VAL A 75 6.22 10.14 -0.54
N ASP A 76 5.82 10.68 -1.69
CA ASP A 76 6.78 11.30 -2.61
C ASP A 76 6.99 12.78 -2.27
N PHE A 77 8.19 13.13 -1.80
CA PHE A 77 8.62 14.50 -1.51
C PHE A 77 9.50 15.05 -2.63
N LEU A 78 9.50 16.36 -2.82
CA LEU A 78 10.57 17.06 -3.54
C LEU A 78 11.67 17.32 -2.52
N PHE A 79 12.87 16.82 -2.77
CA PHE A 79 14.03 17.00 -1.90
C PHE A 79 14.96 18.06 -2.46
N GLU A 80 15.47 18.95 -1.61
CA GLU A 80 16.49 19.93 -1.96
C GLU A 80 17.47 20.14 -0.81
N ILE A 81 18.70 20.54 -1.15
CA ILE A 81 19.68 21.02 -0.18
C ILE A 81 19.61 22.56 -0.12
N GLY A 82 19.37 23.11 1.06
CA GLY A 82 19.44 24.54 1.35
C GLY A 82 20.88 25.06 1.45
N GLY A 83 21.05 26.38 1.45
CA GLY A 83 22.37 27.03 1.32
C GLY A 83 23.41 26.72 2.42
N GLU A 84 22.99 26.15 3.56
CA GLU A 84 23.87 25.73 4.66
C GLU A 84 24.13 24.20 4.67
N GLY A 85 23.72 23.47 3.62
CA GLY A 85 23.71 22.00 3.61
C GLY A 85 22.46 21.37 4.22
N ASN A 86 21.55 22.19 4.78
CA ASN A 86 20.30 21.73 5.40
C ASN A 86 19.44 20.94 4.40
N GLN A 87 19.03 19.73 4.77
CA GLN A 87 18.15 18.88 3.98
C GLN A 87 16.69 19.33 4.10
N LEU A 88 16.02 19.59 2.98
CA LEU A 88 14.67 20.16 2.93
C LEU A 88 13.71 19.25 2.15
N LEU A 89 12.61 18.84 2.79
CA LEU A 89 11.52 18.08 2.17
C LEU A 89 10.34 19.00 1.84
N TYR A 90 9.79 18.86 0.64
CA TYR A 90 8.66 19.66 0.18
C TYR A 90 7.49 18.81 -0.34
N LEU A 91 6.29 19.25 0.01
CA LEU A 91 5.02 18.80 -0.56
C LEU A 91 4.38 19.92 -1.37
N TYR A 92 3.26 19.63 -2.04
CA TYR A 92 2.37 20.66 -2.57
C TYR A 92 1.18 20.90 -1.63
N GLU A 93 0.71 22.14 -1.57
CA GLU A 93 -0.60 22.50 -1.01
C GLU A 93 -1.23 23.54 -1.95
N ARG A 94 -2.40 23.23 -2.52
CA ARG A 94 -3.10 24.10 -3.49
C ARG A 94 -2.23 24.54 -4.69
N GLY A 95 -1.39 23.62 -5.19
CA GLY A 95 -0.49 23.87 -6.32
C GLY A 95 0.75 24.71 -6.01
N LYS A 96 1.02 25.03 -4.73
CA LYS A 96 2.25 25.69 -4.29
C LYS A 96 3.14 24.73 -3.50
N LYS A 97 4.45 24.83 -3.73
CA LYS A 97 5.49 24.15 -2.94
C LYS A 97 5.43 24.61 -1.48
N LYS A 98 5.43 23.66 -0.54
CA LYS A 98 5.30 23.85 0.91
C LYS A 98 6.35 23.03 1.64
N LEU A 99 7.14 23.69 2.50
CA LEU A 99 8.18 23.05 3.31
C LEU A 99 7.56 22.16 4.38
N MET A 100 8.14 20.99 4.59
CA MET A 100 7.86 20.10 5.71
C MET A 100 8.84 20.40 6.85
N ASP A 101 8.52 21.42 7.63
CA ASP A 101 9.34 21.85 8.77
C ASP A 101 9.52 20.71 9.79
N GLY A 102 10.66 20.71 10.48
CA GLY A 102 11.08 19.67 11.43
C GLY A 102 11.30 18.26 10.85
N SER A 103 11.03 18.04 9.56
CA SER A 103 11.09 16.69 8.94
C SER A 103 12.51 16.41 8.41
N ARG A 104 13.10 15.30 8.87
CA ARG A 104 14.41 14.81 8.43
C ARG A 104 14.28 13.59 7.51
N VAL A 105 15.26 13.41 6.64
CA VAL A 105 15.39 12.25 5.75
C VAL A 105 16.72 11.54 5.99
N SER A 106 16.73 10.22 5.88
CA SER A 106 17.92 9.39 5.76
C SER A 106 18.01 8.80 4.34
N PHE A 107 19.23 8.65 3.88
CA PHE A 107 19.59 8.03 2.61
C PHE A 107 20.44 6.78 2.89
N ARG A 108 20.78 6.03 1.85
CA ARG A 108 21.71 4.90 1.97
C ARG A 108 23.15 5.40 1.95
N ASP A 109 24.08 4.60 2.46
CA ASP A 109 25.50 4.98 2.52
C ASP A 109 26.15 5.18 1.13
N ASP A 110 25.49 4.70 0.06
CA ASP A 110 25.89 4.82 -1.35
C ASP A 110 25.15 5.91 -2.15
N ASP A 111 24.18 6.62 -1.56
CA ASP A 111 23.44 7.70 -2.22
C ASP A 111 24.23 9.03 -2.24
N ASP A 112 24.54 9.58 -3.43
CA ASP A 112 25.00 10.98 -3.53
C ASP A 112 23.82 11.95 -3.29
N VAL A 113 23.70 12.38 -2.05
CA VAL A 113 22.66 13.31 -1.57
C VAL A 113 22.68 14.65 -2.33
N VAL A 114 23.84 15.11 -2.84
CA VAL A 114 23.95 16.36 -3.61
C VAL A 114 23.30 16.20 -4.97
N GLU A 115 23.56 15.08 -5.65
CA GLU A 115 22.86 14.72 -6.87
C GLU A 115 21.35 14.55 -6.68
N LEU A 116 20.88 14.20 -5.48
CA LEU A 116 19.43 14.06 -5.23
C LEU A 116 18.69 15.40 -5.13
N SER A 117 19.39 16.52 -4.95
CA SER A 117 18.79 17.85 -4.83
C SER A 117 17.98 18.24 -6.09
N GLY A 118 16.75 18.70 -5.91
CA GLY A 118 15.80 19.03 -6.97
C GLY A 118 15.04 17.82 -7.54
N LYS A 119 15.38 16.58 -7.16
CA LYS A 119 14.67 15.37 -7.57
C LYS A 119 13.49 15.07 -6.61
N ILE A 120 12.51 14.32 -7.10
CA ILE A 120 11.44 13.77 -6.26
C ILE A 120 11.90 12.41 -5.73
N ILE A 121 11.81 12.20 -4.42
CA ILE A 121 12.14 10.95 -3.74
C ILE A 121 10.90 10.36 -3.09
N GLU A 122 10.76 9.05 -3.15
CA GLU A 122 9.74 8.31 -2.42
C GLU A 122 10.35 7.84 -1.09
N CYS A 123 9.76 8.24 0.02
CA CYS A 123 10.22 7.89 1.36
C CYS A 123 9.13 7.16 2.16
N SER A 124 9.51 6.13 2.90
CA SER A 124 8.72 5.55 3.99
C SER A 124 9.07 6.23 5.32
N TRP A 125 8.21 6.09 6.33
CA TRP A 125 8.48 6.61 7.67
C TRP A 125 9.05 5.50 8.56
N ASP A 126 10.22 5.72 9.15
CA ASP A 126 10.71 4.90 10.25
C ASP A 126 10.18 5.42 11.59
N GLN A 127 9.54 4.53 12.35
CA GLN A 127 9.01 4.83 13.67
C GLN A 127 10.10 4.92 14.75
N GLU A 128 11.24 4.23 14.58
CA GLU A 128 12.32 4.16 15.57
C GLU A 128 13.23 5.40 15.51
N SER A 129 13.89 5.66 14.37
CA SER A 129 14.71 6.86 14.19
C SER A 129 13.90 8.15 14.07
N ARG A 130 12.58 8.04 13.83
CA ARG A 130 11.65 9.16 13.58
C ARG A 130 12.01 9.99 12.34
N TYR A 131 12.67 9.37 11.35
CA TYR A 131 13.06 9.98 10.09
C TYR A 131 12.30 9.37 8.90
N TRP A 132 12.25 10.11 7.79
CA TRP A 132 11.85 9.57 6.49
C TRP A 132 13.01 8.79 5.87
N VAL A 133 12.83 7.53 5.49
CA VAL A 133 13.87 6.73 4.82
C VAL A 133 13.67 6.82 3.31
N CYS A 134 14.67 7.29 2.56
CA CYS A 134 14.64 7.29 1.10
C CYS A 134 14.57 5.86 0.55
N MET A 135 13.50 5.54 -0.17
CA MET A 135 13.30 4.25 -0.81
C MET A 135 13.87 4.24 -2.24
N ARG A 136 13.63 5.33 -2.99
CA ARG A 136 14.09 5.53 -4.38
C ARG A 136 13.79 6.94 -4.91
N VAL A 137 14.44 7.30 -6.02
CA VAL A 137 14.09 8.45 -6.87
C VAL A 137 12.86 8.15 -7.74
N ARG A 138 12.01 9.16 -7.94
CA ARG A 138 10.77 9.11 -8.74
C ARG A 138 10.88 9.88 -10.04
N THR A 139 11.68 9.35 -10.97
CA THR A 139 11.82 9.90 -12.34
C THR A 139 10.51 9.84 -13.16
N ASP A 140 9.51 9.09 -12.70
CA ASP A 140 8.15 9.04 -13.27
C ASP A 140 7.25 10.21 -12.85
N LYS A 141 7.73 11.09 -11.95
CA LYS A 141 6.95 12.21 -11.40
C LYS A 141 7.61 13.56 -11.67
N SER A 142 6.78 14.56 -11.93
CA SER A 142 7.17 15.97 -12.07
C SER A 142 6.73 16.85 -10.89
N THR A 143 5.87 16.34 -10.00
CA THR A 143 5.42 17.04 -8.79
C THR A 143 5.40 16.10 -7.58
N PRO A 144 5.73 16.57 -6.37
CA PRO A 144 5.58 15.80 -5.14
C PRO A 144 4.11 15.61 -4.77
N ASN A 145 3.86 14.91 -3.67
CA ASN A 145 2.51 14.68 -3.15
C ASN A 145 1.84 15.99 -2.70
N ASP A 146 0.52 16.08 -2.89
CA ASP A 146 -0.29 17.06 -2.17
C ASP A 146 -0.39 16.66 -0.69
N ILE A 147 -0.42 17.66 0.19
CA ILE A 147 -0.50 17.50 1.64
C ILE A 147 -1.70 16.67 2.12
N ASN A 148 -2.78 16.56 1.33
CA ASN A 148 -3.92 15.70 1.66
C ASN A 148 -3.65 14.21 1.38
N THR A 149 -2.66 13.88 0.55
CA THR A 149 -2.12 12.52 0.44
C THR A 149 -1.22 12.22 1.64
N TYR A 150 -0.30 13.13 2.00
CA TYR A 150 0.51 13.03 3.22
C TYR A 150 -0.36 12.85 4.48
N ARG A 151 -1.41 13.64 4.67
CA ARG A 151 -2.40 13.50 5.78
C ARG A 151 -3.20 12.19 5.77
N LYS A 152 -3.19 11.43 4.68
CA LYS A 152 -3.77 10.07 4.62
C LYS A 152 -2.72 9.02 4.97
N VAL A 153 -1.51 9.16 4.44
CA VAL A 153 -0.37 8.27 4.73
C VAL A 153 0.03 8.36 6.20
N MET A 154 0.18 9.57 6.76
CA MET A 154 0.47 9.76 8.20
C MET A 154 -0.62 9.23 9.13
N ARG A 155 -1.89 9.19 8.70
CA ARG A 155 -2.92 8.49 9.48
C ARG A 155 -2.70 6.98 9.42
N SER A 156 -2.55 6.40 8.23
CA SER A 156 -2.24 4.97 8.09
C SER A 156 -0.98 4.51 8.85
N ILE A 157 0.02 5.39 8.99
CA ILE A 157 1.23 5.14 9.80
C ILE A 157 0.93 5.20 11.30
N ASN A 158 0.14 6.18 11.76
CA ASN A 158 -0.25 6.32 13.17
C ASN A 158 -1.28 5.25 13.61
N ASP A 159 -2.17 4.83 12.71
CA ASP A 159 -3.16 3.77 12.92
C ASP A 159 -2.46 2.39 13.04
N ASN A 160 -1.25 2.26 12.47
CA ASN A 160 -0.27 1.19 12.65
C ASN A 160 -0.81 -0.25 12.67
N ILE A 161 -1.74 -0.57 11.76
CA ILE A 161 -2.30 -1.92 11.63
C ILE A 161 -1.22 -2.84 11.03
N THR A 162 -0.54 -3.62 11.87
CA THR A 162 0.49 -4.59 11.45
C THR A 162 -0.14 -5.86 10.85
N GLU A 163 0.68 -6.83 10.42
CA GLU A 163 0.16 -8.14 9.98
C GLU A 163 -0.54 -8.88 11.13
N GLU A 164 0.01 -8.82 12.35
CA GLU A 164 -0.53 -9.46 13.54
C GLU A 164 -1.91 -8.88 13.89
N VAL A 165 -2.01 -7.56 14.02
CA VAL A 165 -3.29 -6.87 14.32
C VAL A 165 -4.33 -7.16 13.25
N LEU A 166 -3.94 -7.21 11.98
CA LEU A 166 -4.83 -7.55 10.88
C LEU A 166 -5.33 -9.01 10.98
N LEU A 167 -4.45 -9.95 11.33
CA LEU A 167 -4.82 -11.36 11.44
C LEU A 167 -5.72 -11.65 12.64
N ASP A 168 -5.48 -11.01 13.78
CA ASP A 168 -6.32 -11.15 14.98
C ASP A 168 -7.74 -10.62 14.77
N GLU A 169 -7.88 -9.41 14.21
CA GLU A 169 -9.18 -8.83 13.83
C GLU A 169 -9.92 -9.74 12.83
N ILE A 170 -9.22 -10.28 11.83
CA ILE A 170 -9.81 -11.21 10.86
C ILE A 170 -10.24 -12.52 11.53
N ALA A 171 -9.48 -13.02 12.50
CA ALA A 171 -9.80 -14.23 13.25
C ALA A 171 -11.08 -14.07 14.09
N GLU A 172 -11.39 -12.88 14.61
CA GLU A 172 -12.69 -12.57 15.22
C GLU A 172 -13.79 -12.42 14.16
N ILE A 173 -13.55 -11.65 13.09
CA ILE A 173 -14.54 -11.38 12.03
C ILE A 173 -15.08 -12.66 11.39
N VAL A 174 -14.22 -13.68 11.14
CA VAL A 174 -14.68 -14.95 10.53
C VAL A 174 -15.53 -15.82 11.47
N ARG A 175 -15.52 -15.56 12.78
CA ARG A 175 -16.39 -16.22 13.78
C ARG A 175 -17.80 -15.61 13.87
N LEU A 176 -18.02 -14.43 13.28
CA LEU A 176 -19.34 -13.80 13.27
C LEU A 176 -20.34 -14.65 12.46
N PRO A 177 -21.59 -14.88 12.94
CA PRO A 177 -22.56 -15.74 12.25
C PRO A 177 -22.82 -15.36 10.78
N MET A 178 -22.85 -14.05 10.49
CA MET A 178 -23.00 -13.51 9.13
C MET A 178 -21.92 -14.02 8.15
N TYR A 179 -20.70 -14.30 8.64
CA TYR A 179 -19.61 -14.86 7.86
C TYR A 179 -19.69 -16.38 7.74
N ALA A 180 -19.98 -17.09 8.83
CA ALA A 180 -20.16 -18.55 8.82
C ALA A 180 -21.22 -19.00 7.81
N ASP A 181 -22.41 -18.38 7.87
CA ASP A 181 -23.54 -18.57 6.95
C ASP A 181 -23.15 -18.42 5.47
N ARG A 182 -22.27 -17.44 5.17
CA ARG A 182 -21.86 -17.12 3.80
C ARG A 182 -20.80 -18.09 3.28
N ILE A 183 -19.88 -18.52 4.15
CA ILE A 183 -18.88 -19.55 3.84
C ILE A 183 -19.58 -20.88 3.51
N GLU A 184 -20.56 -21.30 4.30
CA GLU A 184 -21.30 -22.53 4.03
C GLU A 184 -22.05 -22.47 2.68
N LYS A 185 -22.79 -21.39 2.43
CA LYS A 185 -23.50 -21.16 1.16
C LYS A 185 -22.55 -21.15 -0.05
N ALA A 186 -21.34 -20.63 0.10
CA ALA A 186 -20.31 -20.67 -0.94
C ALA A 186 -19.81 -22.11 -1.23
N TYR A 187 -19.56 -22.92 -0.20
CA TYR A 187 -19.19 -24.33 -0.37
C TYR A 187 -20.31 -25.15 -1.04
N GLN A 188 -21.57 -24.97 -0.59
CA GLN A 188 -22.72 -25.64 -1.20
C GLN A 188 -22.88 -25.29 -2.70
N LEU A 189 -22.62 -24.02 -3.08
CA LEU A 189 -22.64 -23.58 -4.48
C LEU A 189 -21.48 -24.14 -5.31
N GLN A 190 -20.29 -24.32 -4.73
CA GLN A 190 -19.17 -24.99 -5.41
C GLN A 190 -19.46 -26.47 -5.66
N GLN A 191 -19.95 -27.20 -4.65
CA GLN A 191 -20.30 -28.62 -4.79
C GLN A 191 -21.40 -28.84 -5.84
N ARG A 192 -22.35 -27.90 -5.97
CA ARG A 192 -23.40 -27.90 -7.01
C ARG A 192 -22.90 -27.56 -8.42
N ARG A 193 -21.72 -26.96 -8.57
CA ARG A 193 -21.09 -26.64 -9.87
C ARG A 193 -20.04 -27.66 -10.32
N GLY A 194 -19.74 -28.65 -9.47
CA GLY A 194 -18.86 -29.79 -9.77
C GLY A 194 -19.62 -31.08 -10.11
N ARG A 195 -20.85 -30.96 -10.59
CA ARG A 195 -21.72 -32.05 -11.06
C ARG A 195 -22.36 -31.64 -12.39
#